data_AF-A0A2Z6LP26-F1
#
_entry.id   AF-A0A2Z6LP26-F1
#
_cell.length_a   1.000
_cell.length_b   1.000
_cell.length_c   1.000
_cell.angle_alpha   90.00
_cell.angle_beta   90.00
_cell.angle_gamma   90.00
#
_symmetry.space_group_name_H-M   'P 1'
#
loop_
_entity.id
_entity.type
_entity.pdbx_description
1 polymer ?
#
loop_
_entity_poly.entity_id
_entity_poly.type
_entity_poly.pdbx_seq_one_letter_code
_entity_poly.pdbx_strand_id
1 'polypeptide(L)'
;MYAQKMSSLMSFYGAETEDEMLTGNLQNRAFYLQRDNRRYGDMKDRILIAVKDLQREAKEWFESDCQPHERPLMASAWYHVTYHTKYYRENSTFLSFPWINGDILLHIKSANSPSVP
;
A
#
# COMPACT_ATOMS: atom_id res chain seq x y z
N MET A 1 9.19 -5.94 -5.88
CA MET A 1 8.94 -6.69 -4.63
C MET A 1 7.56 -6.39 -4.05
N TYR A 2 7.22 -5.15 -3.67
CA TYR A 2 5.90 -4.80 -3.11
C TYR A 2 4.72 -5.22 -3.99
N ALA A 3 4.72 -4.80 -5.26
CA ALA A 3 3.64 -5.08 -6.20
C ALA A 3 3.39 -6.58 -6.39
N GLN A 4 4.47 -7.37 -6.47
CA GLN A 4 4.37 -8.83 -6.58
C GLN A 4 3.75 -9.44 -5.33
N LYS A 5 4.21 -9.04 -4.13
CA LYS A 5 3.65 -9.54 -2.87
C LYS A 5 2.19 -9.15 -2.67
N MET A 6 1.83 -7.90 -2.97
CA MET A 6 0.43 -7.43 -2.91
C MET A 6 -0.43 -8.24 -3.89
N SER A 7 0.02 -8.45 -5.12
CA SER A 7 -0.69 -9.27 -6.11
C SER A 7 -0.86 -10.73 -5.66
N SER A 8 0.14 -11.31 -4.99
CA SER A 8 0.03 -12.65 -4.40
C SER A 8 -0.99 -12.70 -3.26
N LEU A 9 -1.04 -11.69 -2.40
CA LEU A 9 -2.06 -11.60 -1.34
C LEU A 9 -3.46 -11.43 -1.94
N MET A 10 -3.61 -10.57 -2.94
CA MET A 10 -4.87 -10.39 -3.68
C MET A 10 -5.36 -11.71 -4.27
N SER A 11 -4.48 -12.44 -4.97
CA SER A 11 -4.80 -13.75 -5.52
C SER A 11 -5.14 -14.79 -4.44
N PHE A 12 -4.50 -14.74 -3.28
CA PHE A 12 -4.75 -15.67 -2.18
C PHE A 12 -6.12 -15.43 -1.53
N TYR A 13 -6.49 -14.17 -1.32
CA TYR A 13 -7.77 -13.81 -0.70
C TYR A 13 -8.92 -13.67 -1.70
N GLY A 14 -8.63 -13.69 -3.00
CA GLY A 14 -9.62 -13.46 -4.06
C GLY A 14 -10.05 -11.99 -4.16
N ALA A 15 -9.16 -11.05 -3.83
CA ALA A 15 -9.38 -9.63 -4.05
C ALA A 15 -9.03 -9.25 -5.49
N GLU A 16 -9.89 -8.48 -6.13
CA GLU A 16 -9.74 -7.96 -7.50
C GLU A 16 -9.06 -6.59 -7.50
N THR A 17 -9.24 -5.80 -6.44
CA THR A 17 -8.76 -4.42 -6.36
C THR A 17 -7.94 -4.15 -5.10
N GLU A 18 -7.12 -3.11 -5.15
CA GLU A 18 -6.32 -2.68 -4.00
C GLU A 18 -7.20 -2.21 -2.82
N ASP A 19 -8.34 -1.55 -3.08
CA ASP A 19 -9.23 -1.06 -2.02
C ASP A 19 -9.88 -2.19 -1.21
N GLU A 20 -10.17 -3.32 -1.86
CA GLU A 20 -10.64 -4.53 -1.18
C GLU A 20 -9.60 -5.05 -0.18
N MET A 21 -8.30 -5.01 -0.55
CA MET A 21 -7.21 -5.39 0.35
C MET A 21 -7.03 -4.37 1.48
N LEU A 22 -7.03 -3.08 1.16
CA LEU A 22 -6.80 -2.02 2.16
C LEU A 22 -7.94 -1.92 3.18
N THR A 23 -9.16 -2.26 2.79
CA THR A 23 -10.35 -2.19 3.67
C THR A 23 -10.75 -3.57 4.22
N GLY A 24 -10.24 -4.65 3.64
CA GLY A 24 -10.67 -6.03 3.86
C GLY A 24 -12.11 -6.30 3.43
N ASN A 25 -12.71 -5.40 2.63
CA ASN A 25 -14.09 -5.53 2.17
C ASN A 25 -14.13 -6.10 0.75
N LEU A 26 -14.13 -7.43 0.61
CA LEU A 26 -14.28 -8.07 -0.69
C LEU A 26 -15.68 -7.80 -1.27
N GLN A 27 -15.77 -7.45 -2.54
CA GLN A 27 -17.02 -7.28 -3.28
C GLN A 27 -17.58 -8.65 -3.69
N ASN A 28 -16.74 -9.48 -4.34
CA ASN A 28 -17.09 -10.82 -4.78
C ASN A 28 -16.80 -11.87 -3.70
N ARG A 29 -17.61 -11.88 -2.63
CA ARG A 29 -17.48 -12.85 -1.54
C ARG A 29 -18.04 -14.20 -1.93
N ALA A 30 -17.28 -15.27 -1.68
CA ALA A 30 -17.77 -16.64 -1.80
C ALA A 30 -19.07 -16.83 -0.99
N PHE A 31 -20.03 -17.57 -1.55
CA PHE A 31 -21.39 -17.72 -1.02
C PHE A 31 -21.44 -18.18 0.46
N TYR A 32 -20.47 -19.00 0.88
CA TYR A 32 -20.41 -19.47 2.27
C TYR A 32 -20.03 -18.37 3.28
N LEU A 33 -19.27 -17.34 2.85
CA LEU A 33 -18.91 -16.19 3.69
C LEU A 33 -20.07 -15.21 3.84
N GLN A 34 -21.03 -15.20 2.91
CA GLN A 34 -22.22 -14.35 2.99
C GLN A 34 -23.19 -14.83 4.08
N ARG A 35 -23.17 -16.12 4.43
CA ARG A 35 -24.04 -16.71 5.45
C ARG A 35 -23.44 -16.66 6.86
N ASP A 36 -22.12 -16.61 6.97
CA ASP A 36 -21.41 -16.61 8.26
C ASP A 36 -20.63 -15.30 8.43
N ASN A 37 -21.32 -14.30 8.99
CA ASN A 37 -20.75 -12.97 9.25
C ASN A 37 -19.55 -13.02 10.19
N ARG A 38 -19.46 -14.01 11.09
CA ARG A 38 -18.32 -14.14 12.00
C ARG A 38 -17.08 -14.57 11.22
N ARG A 39 -17.19 -15.62 10.39
CA ARG A 39 -16.08 -16.04 9.52
C ARG A 39 -15.65 -14.94 8.56
N TYR A 40 -16.61 -14.15 8.06
CA TYR A 40 -16.29 -13.00 7.22
C TYR A 40 -15.50 -11.93 7.99
N GLY A 41 -15.88 -11.63 9.24
CA GLY A 41 -15.11 -10.75 10.13
C GLY A 41 -13.68 -11.25 10.35
N ASP A 42 -13.51 -12.53 10.71
CA ASP A 42 -12.19 -13.13 10.92
C ASP A 42 -11.32 -13.08 9.65
N MET A 43 -11.92 -13.28 8.47
CA MET A 43 -11.22 -13.16 7.19
C MET A 43 -10.79 -11.72 6.91
N LYS A 44 -11.68 -10.76 7.14
CA LYS A 44 -11.37 -9.33 7.01
C LYS A 44 -10.17 -8.94 7.87
N ASP A 45 -10.15 -9.38 9.13
CA ASP A 45 -9.03 -9.11 10.04
C ASP A 45 -7.72 -9.70 9.52
N ARG A 46 -7.76 -10.92 8.96
CA ARG A 46 -6.58 -11.56 8.36
C ARG A 46 -6.06 -10.78 7.15
N ILE A 47 -6.94 -10.28 6.28
CA ILE A 47 -6.56 -9.44 5.14
C ILE A 47 -5.84 -8.17 5.64
N LEU A 48 -6.44 -7.48 6.61
CA LEU A 48 -5.88 -6.24 7.16
C LEU A 48 -4.54 -6.47 7.86
N ILE A 49 -4.38 -7.59 8.57
CA ILE A 49 -3.09 -7.98 9.16
C ILE A 49 -2.04 -8.24 8.07
N ALA A 50 -2.39 -9.01 7.03
CA ALA A 50 -1.46 -9.33 5.95
C ALA A 50 -0.97 -8.08 5.20
N VAL A 51 -1.87 -7.12 4.93
CA VAL A 51 -1.52 -5.83 4.33
C VAL A 51 -0.60 -5.03 5.26
N LYS A 52 -0.92 -4.94 6.55
CA LYS A 52 -0.07 -4.23 7.53
C LYS A 52 1.33 -4.83 7.63
N ASP A 53 1.43 -6.15 7.62
CA ASP A 53 2.71 -6.85 7.66
C ASP A 53 3.54 -6.57 6.40
N LEU A 54 2.90 -6.57 5.22
CA LEU A 54 3.57 -6.18 3.97
C LEU A 54 4.03 -4.71 3.99
N GLN A 55 3.22 -3.80 4.54
CA GLN A 55 3.60 -2.40 4.68
C GLN A 55 4.78 -2.22 5.65
N ARG A 56 4.82 -2.98 6.75
CA ARG A 56 5.98 -2.99 7.68
C ARG A 56 7.24 -3.49 6.97
N GLU A 57 7.14 -4.59 6.24
CA GLU A 57 8.28 -5.14 5.47
C GLU A 57 8.78 -4.13 4.42
N ALA A 58 7.87 -3.45 3.72
CA ALA A 58 8.25 -2.41 2.76
C ALA A 58 8.94 -1.21 3.43
N LYS A 59 8.49 -0.84 4.64
CA LYS A 59 9.15 0.20 5.43
C LYS A 59 10.56 -0.22 5.84
N GLU A 60 10.76 -1.48 6.20
CA GLU A 60 12.09 -2.03 6.51
C GLU A 60 13.02 -1.97 5.29
N TRP A 61 12.54 -2.32 4.09
CA TRP A 61 13.32 -2.14 2.84
C TRP A 61 13.69 -0.67 2.61
N PHE A 62 12.74 0.23 2.81
CA PHE A 62 12.98 1.67 2.68
C PHE A 62 14.08 2.16 3.62
N GLU A 63 14.06 1.70 4.88
CA GLU A 63 15.04 2.08 5.89
C GLU A 63 16.40 1.41 5.69
N SER A 64 16.45 0.20 5.09
CA SER A 64 17.71 -0.48 4.78
C SER A 64 18.42 0.07 3.55
N ASP A 65 17.65 0.54 2.56
CA ASP A 65 18.17 0.90 1.24
C ASP A 65 18.67 2.35 1.15
N CYS A 66 18.46 3.17 2.18
CA CYS A 66 18.90 4.57 2.16
C CYS A 66 19.33 5.10 3.54
N GLN A 67 20.31 6.01 3.53
CA GLN A 67 20.74 6.71 4.74
C GLN A 67 19.68 7.72 5.20
N PRO A 68 19.65 8.12 6.49
CA PRO A 68 18.62 9.03 7.01
C PRO A 68 18.44 10.33 6.22
N HIS A 69 19.52 10.88 5.66
CA HIS A 69 19.48 12.11 4.85
C HIS A 69 18.97 11.89 3.41
N GLU A 70 18.96 10.65 2.92
CA GLU A 70 18.50 10.27 1.57
C GLU A 70 17.02 9.90 1.56
N ARG A 71 16.41 9.66 2.73
CA ARG A 71 15.00 9.29 2.88
C ARG A 71 14.04 10.21 2.11
N PRO A 72 14.20 11.56 2.11
CA PRO A 72 13.31 12.41 1.34
C PRO A 72 13.38 12.18 -0.17
N LEU A 73 14.59 11.91 -0.69
CA LEU A 73 14.81 11.62 -2.10
C LEU A 73 14.22 10.25 -2.48
N MET A 74 14.44 9.23 -1.64
CA MET A 74 13.88 7.90 -1.85
C MET A 74 12.34 7.91 -1.81
N ALA A 75 11.74 8.61 -0.84
CA ALA A 75 10.28 8.75 -0.76
C ALA A 75 9.72 9.47 -1.99
N SER A 76 10.39 10.53 -2.44
CA SER A 76 10.03 11.24 -3.68
C SER A 76 10.15 10.32 -4.91
N ALA A 77 11.17 9.46 -4.97
CA ALA A 77 11.33 8.49 -6.05
C ALA A 77 10.19 7.47 -6.06
N TRP A 78 9.82 6.90 -4.90
CA TRP A 78 8.69 5.97 -4.76
C TRP A 78 7.37 6.61 -5.20
N TYR A 79 7.13 7.85 -4.77
CA TYR A 79 5.98 8.63 -5.22
C TYR A 79 6.00 8.82 -6.74
N HIS A 80 7.12 9.27 -7.29
CA HIS A 80 7.26 9.54 -8.73
C HIS A 80 7.04 8.29 -9.58
N VAL A 81 7.66 7.15 -9.25
CA VAL A 81 7.48 5.91 -10.04
C VAL A 81 6.06 5.35 -9.96
N THR A 82 5.32 5.67 -8.90
CA THR A 82 3.94 5.21 -8.72
C THR A 82 2.96 6.09 -9.51
N TYR A 83 3.12 7.41 -9.48
CA TYR A 83 2.13 8.36 -9.99
C TYR A 83 2.48 8.99 -11.34
N HIS A 84 3.75 8.96 -11.77
CA HIS A 84 4.15 9.59 -13.01
C HIS A 84 3.80 8.72 -14.22
N THR A 85 3.15 9.32 -15.22
CA THR A 85 2.60 8.64 -16.42
C THR A 85 3.60 7.78 -17.17
N LYS A 86 4.88 8.19 -17.21
CA LYS A 86 5.98 7.43 -17.85
C LYS A 86 6.24 6.07 -17.21
N TYR A 87 6.00 5.94 -15.91
CA TYR A 87 6.33 4.74 -15.13
C TYR A 87 5.09 3.96 -14.69
N TYR A 88 3.93 4.61 -14.75
CA TYR A 88 2.64 4.01 -14.41
C TYR A 88 2.34 2.77 -15.28
N ARG A 89 1.83 1.72 -14.63
CA ARG A 89 1.47 0.44 -15.24
C ARG A 89 0.20 -0.08 -14.58
N GLU A 90 -0.93 0.02 -15.28
CA GLU A 90 -2.28 -0.27 -14.77
C GLU A 90 -2.38 -1.52 -13.88
N ASN A 91 -1.72 -2.62 -14.25
CA ASN A 91 -1.83 -3.91 -13.55
C ASN A 91 -0.71 -4.20 -12.54
N SER A 92 0.13 -3.20 -12.21
CA SER A 92 1.28 -3.41 -11.31
C SER A 92 1.62 -2.21 -10.42
N THR A 93 0.84 -1.13 -10.51
CA THR A 93 0.96 0.04 -9.62
C THR A 93 -0.07 -0.02 -8.51
N PHE A 94 0.41 0.09 -7.28
CA PHE A 94 -0.40 0.15 -6.07
C PHE A 94 -0.32 1.55 -5.51
N LEU A 95 -1.45 2.26 -5.47
CA LEU A 95 -1.48 3.68 -5.13
C LEU A 95 -1.12 3.90 -3.67
N SER A 96 -1.40 2.93 -2.80
CA SER A 96 -1.05 3.01 -1.37
C SER A 96 0.45 2.88 -1.10
N PHE A 97 1.24 2.37 -2.05
CA PHE A 97 2.65 2.02 -1.84
C PHE A 97 3.50 3.20 -1.33
N PRO A 98 3.51 4.40 -1.95
CA PRO A 98 4.30 5.52 -1.44
C PRO A 98 3.83 6.01 -0.06
N TRP A 99 2.54 5.85 0.25
CA TRP A 99 1.94 6.31 1.50
C TRP A 99 2.33 5.49 2.73
N ILE A 100 3.04 4.38 2.54
CA ILE A 100 3.74 3.66 3.62
C ILE A 100 4.70 4.59 4.37
N ASN A 101 5.32 5.53 3.65
CA ASN A 101 6.22 6.56 4.18
C ASN A 101 5.54 7.94 4.17
N GLY A 102 4.23 7.96 4.48
CA GLY A 102 3.40 9.17 4.38
C GLY A 102 3.88 10.32 5.26
N ASP A 103 4.46 10.03 6.43
CA ASP A 103 5.12 11.00 7.30
C ASP A 103 6.25 11.77 6.60
N ILE A 104 7.11 11.05 5.86
CA ILE A 104 8.20 11.64 5.09
C ILE A 104 7.65 12.45 3.91
N LEU A 105 6.66 11.92 3.19
CA LEU A 105 6.01 12.62 2.08
C LEU A 105 5.33 13.92 2.53
N LEU A 106 4.65 13.90 3.68
CA LEU A 106 4.03 15.08 4.28
C LEU A 106 5.08 16.10 4.71
N HIS A 107 6.21 15.67 5.26
CA HIS A 107 7.33 16.54 5.59
C HIS A 107 7.95 17.20 4.35
N ILE A 108 8.13 16.45 3.25
CA ILE A 108 8.58 17.02 1.97
C ILE A 108 7.59 18.07 1.48
N LYS A 109 6.30 17.78 1.55
CA LYS A 109 5.25 18.71 1.11
C LYS A 109 5.24 19.98 1.96
N SER A 110 5.37 19.88 3.28
CA SER A 110 5.39 21.06 4.17
C SER A 110 6.63 21.91 3.92
N ALA A 111 7.81 21.31 3.76
CA ALA A 111 9.05 22.02 3.45
C ALA A 111 9.02 22.76 2.09
N ASN A 112 8.28 22.23 1.11
CA ASN A 112 8.12 22.83 -0.22
C ASN A 112 6.90 23.75 -0.34
N SER A 113 6.08 23.88 0.70
CA SER A 113 4.93 24.77 0.65
C SER A 113 5.43 26.20 0.83
N PRO A 114 5.11 27.14 -0.07
CA PRO A 114 5.47 28.54 0.12
C PRO A 114 4.88 29.02 1.43
N SER A 115 5.68 29.75 2.22
CA SER A 115 5.17 30.43 3.41
C SER A 115 4.00 31.31 2.99
N VAL A 116 2.80 30.99 3.48
CA VAL A 116 1.63 31.85 3.29
C VAL A 116 1.96 33.21 3.93
N PRO A 117 1.95 34.32 3.18
CA PRO A 117 2.21 35.65 3.72
C PRO A 117 1.10 36.11 4.68
#